data_AF-A0A1Y1KYU6-F1
#
_entry.id   AF-A0A1Y1KYU6-F1
#
_cell.length_a   1.000
_cell.length_b   1.000
_cell.length_c   1.000
_cell.angle_alpha   90.00
_cell.angle_beta   90.00
_cell.angle_gamma   90.00
#
_symmetry.space_group_name_H-M   'P 1'
#
loop_
_entity.id
_entity.type
_entity.pdbx_description
1 polymer ?
#
loop_
_entity_poly.entity_id
_entity_poly.type
_entity_poly.pdbx_seq_one_letter_code
_entity_poly.pdbx_strand_id
1 'polypeptide(L)'
;MQSAHVSASDNTFRMIIRGLALYGDKAEFMKSLRMYSNVIQEKDFIHLLMVLGTKGFHSWFSEMIEITGLKQISKQNAEEFTLLCIALIHLGNSEAALLYYKQFVEPSSVPTGDFAFPLLHEMVIAQIEPKKIIDVISDLKKEDSNTVALERLLGVALKEGFMDTAWELLKAVTNIRPHYFWPFLLRASKERREIGVLGVLEEMLKMNVRPDGDTLEYYCIHFCDTEDPHQLLVRLHKLGLTVREILTPLVSFLIKQSRIDLAVNLCHQYDVALSAHHVLPSLLKNWNFKTDVNNIVVILKKLIVDAHDAVSQVLVKVLKKCNSLDQLKFYLQLVQALKLEKIDINPTVAEHILNGLRSKEPSPILKEIESLICQFEGTSIESSAIPHPVCSPFSMRVSQSTF
;
A
#
# COMPACT_ATOMS: atom_id res chain seq x y z
N MET A 1 -34.55 55.22 -7.65
CA MET A 1 -33.26 55.54 -8.29
C MET A 1 -33.37 56.65 -9.35
N GLN A 2 -34.44 56.75 -10.14
CA GLN A 2 -34.67 57.93 -11.02
C GLN A 2 -34.89 59.25 -10.25
N SER A 3 -35.27 59.17 -8.97
CA SER A 3 -35.49 60.31 -8.09
C SER A 3 -34.23 60.97 -7.51
N ALA A 4 -33.03 60.46 -7.81
CA ALA A 4 -31.76 60.93 -7.22
C ALA A 4 -30.74 61.50 -8.23
N HIS A 5 -31.06 61.58 -9.52
CA HIS A 5 -30.15 62.06 -10.60
C HIS A 5 -28.75 61.39 -10.66
N VAL A 6 -28.55 60.25 -10.01
CA VAL A 6 -27.33 59.44 -10.15
C VAL A 6 -27.53 58.50 -11.33
N SER A 7 -26.73 58.64 -12.38
CA SER A 7 -26.72 57.69 -13.50
C SER A 7 -26.28 56.31 -12.99
N ALA A 8 -26.94 55.26 -13.49
CA ALA A 8 -26.56 53.90 -13.15
C ALA A 8 -25.12 53.63 -13.62
N SER A 9 -24.26 53.26 -12.69
CA SER A 9 -22.89 52.85 -12.97
C SER A 9 -22.83 51.38 -13.37
N ASP A 10 -21.70 50.97 -13.96
CA ASP A 10 -21.39 49.56 -14.23
C ASP A 10 -21.61 48.66 -13.01
N ASN A 11 -21.21 49.14 -11.83
CA ASN A 11 -21.44 48.43 -10.57
C ASN A 11 -22.93 48.27 -10.24
N THR A 12 -23.75 49.27 -10.59
CA THR A 12 -25.22 49.19 -10.41
C THR A 12 -25.80 48.06 -11.26
N PHE A 13 -25.38 47.93 -12.51
CA PHE A 13 -25.83 46.85 -13.40
C PHE A 13 -25.38 45.47 -12.93
N ARG A 14 -24.13 45.33 -12.47
CA ARG A 14 -23.62 44.08 -11.87
C ARG A 14 -24.45 43.65 -10.66
N MET A 15 -24.78 44.59 -9.77
CA MET A 15 -25.59 44.31 -8.58
C MET A 15 -27.04 43.96 -8.94
N ILE A 16 -27.62 44.58 -9.96
CA ILE A 16 -28.97 44.22 -10.46
C ILE A 16 -28.96 42.77 -10.97
N ILE A 17 -28.01 42.39 -11.83
CA ILE A 17 -27.91 41.03 -12.37
C ILE A 17 -27.75 40.00 -11.25
N ARG A 18 -26.87 40.28 -10.28
CA ARG A 18 -26.70 39.42 -9.09
C ARG A 18 -27.97 39.32 -8.25
N GLY A 19 -28.66 40.44 -8.05
CA GLY A 19 -29.94 40.49 -7.33
C GLY A 19 -31.04 39.66 -8.02
N LEU A 20 -31.13 39.74 -9.35
CA LEU A 20 -32.07 38.93 -10.13
C LEU A 20 -31.74 37.44 -10.07
N ALA A 21 -30.45 37.07 -10.13
CA ALA A 21 -30.01 35.70 -9.93
C ALA A 21 -30.38 35.16 -8.53
N LEU A 22 -30.23 36.00 -7.49
CA LEU A 22 -30.60 35.65 -6.11
C LEU A 22 -32.12 35.49 -5.93
N TYR A 23 -32.90 36.33 -6.63
CA TYR A 23 -34.36 36.30 -6.59
C TYR A 23 -34.95 35.08 -7.32
N GLY A 24 -34.29 34.61 -8.38
CA GLY A 24 -34.70 33.41 -9.12
C GLY A 24 -35.61 33.66 -10.32
N ASP A 25 -35.71 34.90 -10.80
CA ASP A 25 -36.41 35.21 -12.06
C ASP A 25 -35.48 34.99 -13.26
N LYS A 26 -35.59 33.80 -13.89
CA LYS A 26 -34.78 33.44 -15.06
C LYS A 26 -34.94 34.43 -16.21
N ALA A 27 -36.18 34.84 -16.50
CA ALA A 27 -36.49 35.62 -17.69
C ALA A 27 -35.86 37.00 -17.60
N GLU A 28 -36.05 37.69 -16.47
CA GLU A 28 -35.49 39.03 -16.27
C GLU A 28 -33.98 38.97 -16.03
N PHE A 29 -33.46 37.92 -15.39
CA PHE A 29 -32.02 37.67 -15.28
C PHE A 29 -31.36 37.56 -16.66
N MET A 30 -31.85 36.68 -17.54
CA MET A 30 -31.26 36.46 -18.87
C MET A 30 -31.40 37.69 -19.77
N LYS A 31 -32.54 38.39 -19.69
CA LYS A 31 -32.75 39.65 -20.41
C LYS A 31 -31.76 40.73 -19.95
N SER A 32 -31.58 40.91 -18.65
CA SER A 32 -30.64 41.87 -18.09
C SER A 32 -29.20 41.51 -18.43
N LEU A 33 -28.85 40.22 -18.36
CA LEU A 33 -27.54 39.72 -18.72
C LEU A 33 -27.22 39.98 -20.20
N ARG A 34 -28.18 39.81 -21.12
CA ARG A 34 -28.01 40.14 -22.55
C ARG A 34 -27.79 41.63 -22.80
N MET A 35 -28.46 42.49 -22.03
CA MET A 35 -28.36 43.94 -22.20
C MET A 35 -27.04 44.51 -21.69
N TYR A 36 -26.48 43.91 -20.63
CA TYR A 36 -25.31 44.45 -19.92
C TYR A 36 -24.14 43.44 -19.83
N SER A 37 -24.06 42.49 -20.77
CA SER A 37 -23.04 41.43 -20.75
C SER A 37 -21.61 41.98 -20.81
N ASN A 38 -21.40 43.08 -21.54
CA ASN A 38 -20.13 43.78 -21.67
C ASN A 38 -19.58 44.34 -20.35
N VAL A 39 -20.45 44.54 -19.35
CA VAL A 39 -20.08 45.06 -18.03
C VAL A 39 -19.65 43.92 -17.08
N ILE A 40 -20.01 42.66 -17.37
CA ILE A 40 -19.68 41.50 -16.53
C ILE A 40 -18.20 41.15 -16.69
N GLN A 41 -17.46 41.23 -15.59
CA GLN A 41 -16.09 40.72 -15.52
C GLN A 41 -16.09 39.27 -15.06
N GLU A 42 -14.96 38.61 -15.25
CA GLU A 42 -14.76 37.22 -14.86
C GLU A 42 -15.05 36.98 -13.36
N LYS A 43 -14.67 37.91 -12.47
CA LYS A 43 -14.99 37.82 -11.04
C LYS A 43 -16.49 37.88 -10.76
N ASP A 44 -17.22 38.75 -11.47
CA ASP A 44 -18.68 38.82 -11.34
C ASP A 44 -19.31 37.52 -11.85
N PHE A 45 -18.80 36.97 -12.95
CA PHE A 45 -19.24 35.71 -13.50
C PHE A 45 -19.03 34.55 -12.51
N ILE A 46 -17.85 34.47 -11.87
CA ILE A 46 -17.56 33.52 -10.79
C ILE A 46 -18.59 33.69 -9.67
N HIS A 47 -18.86 34.91 -9.19
CA HIS A 47 -19.89 35.13 -8.17
C HIS A 47 -21.30 34.71 -8.62
N LEU A 48 -21.66 34.88 -9.89
CA LEU A 48 -22.93 34.39 -10.43
C LEU A 48 -22.99 32.86 -10.43
N LEU A 49 -21.90 32.15 -10.74
CA LEU A 49 -21.82 30.69 -10.60
C LEU A 49 -22.09 30.23 -9.17
N MET A 50 -21.57 30.95 -8.17
CA MET A 50 -21.87 30.65 -6.77
C MET A 50 -23.37 30.76 -6.49
N VAL A 51 -24.02 31.84 -6.97
CA VAL A 51 -25.46 32.03 -6.78
C VAL A 51 -26.26 30.94 -7.49
N LEU A 52 -25.97 30.67 -8.76
CA LEU A 52 -26.66 29.63 -9.52
C LEU A 52 -26.48 28.25 -8.88
N GLY A 53 -25.25 27.91 -8.48
CA GLY A 53 -24.92 26.64 -7.83
C GLY A 53 -25.65 26.47 -6.50
N THR A 54 -25.61 27.49 -5.63
CA THR A 54 -26.25 27.43 -4.30
C THR A 54 -27.78 27.44 -4.36
N LYS A 55 -28.38 28.01 -5.41
CA LYS A 55 -29.82 28.03 -5.64
C LYS A 55 -30.35 26.83 -6.43
N GLY A 56 -29.48 25.95 -6.92
CA GLY A 56 -29.86 24.82 -7.76
C GLY A 56 -30.27 25.20 -9.19
N PHE A 57 -29.89 26.38 -9.67
CA PHE A 57 -30.25 26.89 -11.00
C PHE A 57 -29.28 26.41 -12.09
N HIS A 58 -28.92 25.12 -12.08
CA HIS A 58 -27.92 24.55 -12.99
C HIS A 58 -28.33 24.66 -14.47
N SER A 59 -29.64 24.60 -14.76
CA SER A 59 -30.18 24.75 -16.12
C SER A 59 -29.99 26.13 -16.74
N TRP A 60 -29.58 27.13 -15.95
CA TRP A 60 -29.28 28.49 -16.43
C TRP A 60 -27.85 28.60 -16.93
N PHE A 61 -26.98 27.66 -16.55
CA PHE A 61 -25.54 27.74 -16.79
C PHE A 61 -25.18 27.85 -18.27
N SER A 62 -25.73 27.00 -19.12
CA SER A 62 -25.42 26.98 -20.56
C SER A 62 -25.82 28.31 -21.24
N GLU A 63 -27.02 28.81 -20.98
CA GLU A 63 -27.50 30.08 -21.52
C GLU A 63 -26.66 31.27 -20.98
N MET A 64 -26.27 31.22 -19.71
CA MET A 64 -25.41 32.24 -19.12
C MET A 64 -24.03 32.31 -19.81
N ILE A 65 -23.41 31.17 -20.09
CA ILE A 65 -22.13 31.10 -20.82
C ILE A 65 -22.27 31.65 -22.24
N GLU A 66 -23.34 31.29 -22.94
CA GLU A 66 -23.59 31.77 -24.30
C GLU A 66 -23.73 33.29 -24.35
N ILE A 67 -24.44 33.88 -23.38
CA ILE A 67 -24.66 35.33 -23.31
C ILE A 67 -23.37 36.08 -22.93
N THR A 68 -22.59 35.58 -21.98
CA THR A 68 -21.36 36.25 -21.54
C THR A 68 -20.19 36.00 -22.48
N GLY A 69 -20.23 34.93 -23.28
CA GLY A 69 -19.14 34.52 -24.16
C GLY A 69 -17.90 34.02 -23.42
N LEU A 70 -18.01 33.77 -22.11
CA LEU A 70 -16.88 33.37 -21.28
C LEU A 70 -16.59 31.88 -21.49
N LYS A 71 -15.51 31.58 -22.21
CA LYS A 71 -15.12 30.20 -22.58
C LYS A 71 -14.04 29.61 -21.69
N GLN A 72 -13.26 30.44 -21.02
CA GLN A 72 -12.13 30.02 -20.18
C GLN A 72 -11.99 30.96 -18.97
N ILE A 73 -11.47 30.43 -17.88
CA ILE A 73 -11.09 31.20 -16.69
C ILE A 73 -9.60 31.55 -16.82
N SER A 74 -9.26 32.81 -16.61
CA SER A 74 -7.88 33.30 -16.68
C SER A 74 -7.05 32.74 -15.52
N LYS A 75 -5.73 32.61 -15.75
CA LYS A 75 -4.79 32.12 -14.72
C LYS A 75 -4.85 32.94 -13.42
N GLN A 76 -5.20 34.22 -13.49
CA GLN A 76 -5.30 35.11 -12.33
C GLN A 76 -6.50 34.78 -11.43
N ASN A 77 -7.58 34.23 -11.99
CA ASN A 77 -8.80 33.90 -11.24
C ASN A 77 -9.01 32.38 -11.10
N ALA A 78 -8.12 31.54 -11.63
CA ALA A 78 -8.23 30.08 -11.59
C ALA A 78 -8.30 29.52 -10.16
N GLU A 79 -7.54 30.11 -9.23
CA GLU A 79 -7.59 29.74 -7.80
C GLU A 79 -8.94 30.10 -7.18
N GLU A 80 -9.42 31.33 -7.37
CA GLU A 80 -10.73 31.79 -6.88
C GLU A 80 -11.88 30.94 -7.43
N PHE A 81 -11.81 30.59 -8.72
CA PHE A 81 -12.77 29.68 -9.35
C PHE A 81 -12.73 28.27 -8.76
N THR A 82 -11.55 27.72 -8.50
CA THR A 82 -11.41 26.41 -7.85
C THR A 82 -11.97 26.44 -6.43
N LEU A 83 -11.67 27.49 -5.66
CA LEU A 83 -12.21 27.68 -4.31
C LEU A 83 -13.74 27.82 -4.31
N LEU A 84 -14.32 28.46 -5.33
CA LEU A 84 -15.77 28.48 -5.50
C LEU A 84 -16.34 27.08 -5.69
N CYS A 85 -15.72 26.26 -6.52
CA CYS A 85 -16.18 24.89 -6.75
C CYS A 85 -16.10 24.05 -5.46
N ILE A 86 -15.02 24.23 -4.70
CA ILE A 86 -14.87 23.61 -3.37
C ILE A 86 -15.98 24.08 -2.42
N ALA A 87 -16.25 25.39 -2.36
CA ALA A 87 -17.32 25.92 -1.53
C ALA A 87 -18.70 25.35 -1.90
N LEU A 88 -18.99 25.16 -3.20
CA LEU A 88 -20.21 24.51 -3.65
C LEU A 88 -20.32 23.06 -3.16
N ILE A 89 -19.21 22.31 -3.12
CA ILE A 89 -19.19 20.93 -2.56
C ILE A 89 -19.58 20.94 -1.09
N HIS A 90 -18.97 21.80 -0.28
CA HIS A 90 -19.29 21.94 1.15
C HIS A 90 -20.71 22.45 1.42
N LEU A 91 -21.32 23.12 0.44
CA LEU A 91 -22.73 23.54 0.47
C LEU A 91 -23.69 22.46 -0.06
N GLY A 92 -23.21 21.25 -0.35
CA GLY A 92 -24.03 20.13 -0.85
C GLY A 92 -24.33 20.16 -2.35
N ASN A 93 -23.71 21.06 -3.11
CA ASN A 93 -23.92 21.27 -4.55
C ASN A 93 -22.75 20.72 -5.37
N SER A 94 -22.31 19.49 -5.09
CA SER A 94 -21.15 18.86 -5.75
C SER A 94 -21.34 18.64 -7.25
N GLU A 95 -22.57 18.38 -7.71
CA GLU A 95 -22.90 18.24 -9.13
C GLU A 95 -22.64 19.55 -9.90
N ALA A 96 -23.02 20.68 -9.31
CA ALA A 96 -22.77 22.01 -9.87
C ALA A 96 -21.27 22.31 -9.94
N ALA A 97 -20.55 22.03 -8.85
CA ALA A 97 -19.12 22.23 -8.76
C ALA A 97 -18.37 21.47 -9.86
N LEU A 98 -18.71 20.18 -10.05
CA LEU A 98 -18.09 19.33 -11.06
C LEU A 98 -18.45 19.78 -12.48
N LEU A 99 -19.72 20.15 -12.73
CA LEU A 99 -20.16 20.69 -14.02
C LEU A 99 -19.37 21.95 -14.38
N TYR A 100 -19.25 22.90 -13.45
CA TYR A 100 -18.54 24.15 -13.68
C TYR A 100 -17.05 23.89 -13.90
N TYR A 101 -16.43 23.04 -13.07
CA TYR A 101 -15.02 22.72 -13.20
C TYR A 101 -14.69 22.07 -14.54
N LYS A 102 -15.46 21.07 -14.97
CA LYS A 102 -15.28 20.40 -16.28
C LYS A 102 -15.46 21.36 -17.46
N GLN A 103 -16.28 22.40 -17.32
CA GLN A 103 -16.52 23.38 -18.39
C GLN A 103 -15.35 24.35 -18.58
N PHE A 104 -14.63 24.71 -17.52
CA PHE A 104 -13.61 25.77 -17.56
C PHE A 104 -12.18 25.30 -17.37
N VAL A 105 -11.98 24.05 -16.95
CA VAL A 105 -10.66 23.45 -16.79
C VAL A 105 -10.53 22.32 -17.81
N GLU A 106 -9.53 22.41 -18.66
CA GLU A 106 -9.22 21.34 -19.60
C GLU A 106 -8.31 20.29 -18.94
N PRO A 107 -8.56 18.98 -19.13
CA PRO A 107 -7.68 17.93 -18.60
C PRO A 107 -6.22 18.05 -19.03
N SER A 108 -5.97 18.53 -20.26
CA SER A 108 -4.63 18.79 -20.81
C SER A 108 -3.88 19.94 -20.13
N SER A 109 -4.60 20.82 -19.41
CA SER A 109 -4.04 21.99 -18.76
C SER A 109 -3.45 21.71 -17.37
N VAL A 110 -3.67 20.50 -16.84
CA VAL A 110 -3.22 20.07 -15.51
C VAL A 110 -2.34 18.82 -15.63
N PRO A 111 -1.46 18.54 -14.63
CA PRO A 111 -0.68 17.30 -14.63
C PRO A 111 -1.57 16.06 -14.70
N THR A 112 -1.05 15.00 -15.32
CA THR A 112 -1.75 13.71 -15.44
C THR A 112 -2.21 13.22 -14.08
N GLY A 113 -3.51 12.97 -13.94
CA GLY A 113 -4.11 12.48 -12.70
C GLY A 113 -4.50 13.55 -11.69
N ASP A 114 -4.26 14.83 -11.94
CA ASP A 114 -4.69 15.94 -11.06
C ASP A 114 -6.02 16.57 -11.49
N PHE A 115 -6.51 16.25 -12.69
CA PHE A 115 -7.80 16.76 -13.15
C PHE A 115 -8.94 16.35 -12.21
N ALA A 116 -9.70 17.35 -11.75
CA ALA A 116 -10.77 17.25 -10.76
C ALA A 116 -10.36 16.69 -9.38
N PHE A 117 -9.09 16.35 -9.16
CA PHE A 117 -8.64 15.76 -7.89
C PHE A 117 -8.85 16.68 -6.67
N PRO A 118 -8.61 18.01 -6.73
CA PRO A 118 -8.89 18.90 -5.60
C PRO A 118 -10.37 18.88 -5.18
N LEU A 119 -11.30 18.81 -6.14
CA LEU A 119 -12.73 18.71 -5.85
C LEU A 119 -13.07 17.36 -5.25
N LEU A 120 -12.56 16.28 -5.84
CA LEU A 120 -12.74 14.92 -5.34
C LEU A 120 -12.21 14.75 -3.90
N HIS A 121 -11.07 15.36 -3.58
CA HIS A 121 -10.53 15.42 -2.23
C HIS A 121 -11.54 16.07 -1.28
N GLU A 122 -12.05 17.25 -1.63
CA GLU A 122 -13.02 17.97 -0.81
C GLU A 122 -14.37 17.26 -0.72
N MET A 123 -14.77 16.46 -1.71
CA MET A 123 -15.96 15.60 -1.61
C MET A 123 -15.80 14.54 -0.51
N VAL A 124 -14.60 13.99 -0.32
CA VAL A 124 -14.30 13.07 0.79
C VAL A 124 -14.33 13.83 2.13
N ILE A 125 -13.73 15.02 2.21
CA ILE A 125 -13.74 15.85 3.43
C ILE A 125 -15.17 16.27 3.83
N ALA A 126 -15.98 16.65 2.84
CA ALA A 126 -17.38 17.00 3.03
C ALA A 126 -18.29 15.79 3.27
N GLN A 127 -17.74 14.56 3.33
CA GLN A 127 -18.46 13.31 3.53
C GLN A 127 -19.64 13.13 2.54
N ILE A 128 -19.42 13.51 1.28
CA ILE A 128 -20.35 13.18 0.20
C ILE A 128 -20.45 11.66 0.09
N GLU A 129 -21.66 11.17 -0.23
CA GLU A 129 -21.94 9.73 -0.37
C GLU A 129 -20.88 9.03 -1.26
N PRO A 130 -20.23 7.95 -0.77
CA PRO A 130 -19.14 7.30 -1.49
C PRO A 130 -19.52 6.85 -2.90
N LYS A 131 -20.77 6.40 -3.09
CA LYS A 131 -21.29 6.00 -4.41
C LYS A 131 -21.19 7.13 -5.44
N LYS A 132 -21.58 8.35 -5.07
CA LYS A 132 -21.48 9.52 -5.95
C LYS A 132 -20.02 9.84 -6.31
N ILE A 133 -19.12 9.72 -5.34
CA ILE A 133 -17.68 9.91 -5.57
C ILE A 133 -17.16 8.86 -6.57
N ILE A 134 -17.53 7.59 -6.40
CA ILE A 134 -17.15 6.47 -7.28
C ILE A 134 -17.70 6.65 -8.70
N ASP A 135 -18.95 7.12 -8.84
CA ASP A 135 -19.57 7.38 -10.15
C ASP A 135 -18.79 8.46 -10.91
N VAL A 136 -18.43 9.57 -10.23
CA VAL A 136 -17.63 10.65 -10.81
C VAL A 136 -16.25 10.16 -11.23
N ILE A 137 -15.55 9.39 -10.39
CA ILE A 137 -14.24 8.83 -10.72
C ILE A 137 -14.35 7.88 -11.92
N SER A 138 -15.41 7.07 -11.97
CA SER A 138 -15.64 6.13 -13.06
C SER A 138 -15.81 6.85 -14.39
N ASP A 139 -16.50 7.99 -14.40
CA ASP A 139 -16.65 8.81 -15.61
C ASP A 139 -15.34 9.48 -16.02
N LEU A 140 -14.56 10.01 -15.07
CA LEU A 140 -13.23 10.55 -15.34
C LEU A 140 -12.25 9.49 -15.90
N LYS A 141 -12.38 8.25 -15.44
CA LYS A 141 -11.59 7.11 -15.94
C LYS A 141 -12.01 6.70 -17.35
N LYS A 142 -13.31 6.73 -17.69
CA LYS A 142 -13.80 6.48 -19.06
C LYS A 142 -13.35 7.56 -20.03
N GLU A 143 -13.27 8.80 -19.58
CA GLU A 143 -12.79 9.97 -20.33
C GLU A 143 -11.26 10.06 -20.43
N ASP A 144 -10.51 9.08 -19.87
CA ASP A 144 -9.04 9.09 -19.72
C ASP A 144 -8.48 10.40 -19.11
N SER A 145 -9.32 11.10 -18.35
CA SER A 145 -9.00 12.41 -17.77
C SER A 145 -8.40 12.27 -16.37
N ASN A 146 -8.73 11.18 -15.66
CA ASN A 146 -8.06 10.81 -14.42
C ASN A 146 -8.20 9.30 -14.11
N THR A 147 -7.13 8.54 -14.35
CA THR A 147 -7.13 7.08 -14.15
C THR A 147 -6.66 6.63 -12.76
N VAL A 148 -6.08 7.54 -11.96
CA VAL A 148 -5.44 7.26 -10.66
C VAL A 148 -6.18 7.90 -9.48
N ALA A 149 -7.31 8.58 -9.72
CA ALA A 149 -8.07 9.29 -8.69
C ALA A 149 -8.54 8.36 -7.56
N LEU A 150 -8.94 7.12 -7.90
CA LEU A 150 -9.52 6.20 -6.94
C LEU A 150 -8.52 5.80 -5.85
N GLU A 151 -7.33 5.35 -6.25
CA GLU A 151 -6.28 4.93 -5.33
C GLU A 151 -5.77 6.11 -4.49
N ARG A 152 -5.67 7.30 -5.09
CA ARG A 152 -5.29 8.52 -4.38
C ARG A 152 -6.34 8.92 -3.33
N LEU A 153 -7.63 8.88 -3.68
CA LEU A 153 -8.71 9.21 -2.75
C LEU A 153 -8.87 8.18 -1.64
N LEU A 154 -8.66 6.89 -1.93
CA LEU A 154 -8.58 5.87 -0.89
C LEU A 154 -7.50 6.25 0.14
N GLY A 155 -6.32 6.67 -0.31
CA GLY A 155 -5.26 7.18 0.57
C GLY A 155 -5.68 8.37 1.43
N VAL A 156 -6.44 9.31 0.85
CA VAL A 156 -7.01 10.47 1.58
C VAL A 156 -8.00 10.01 2.64
N ALA A 157 -8.99 9.19 2.28
CA ALA A 157 -10.00 8.70 3.22
C ALA A 157 -9.37 7.93 4.40
N LEU A 158 -8.34 7.12 4.12
CA LEU A 158 -7.59 6.39 5.15
C LEU A 158 -6.79 7.30 6.06
N LYS A 159 -6.16 8.34 5.52
CA LYS A 159 -5.38 9.32 6.30
C LYS A 159 -6.26 10.15 7.23
N GLU A 160 -7.42 10.59 6.73
CA GLU A 160 -8.40 11.36 7.50
C GLU A 160 -9.23 10.48 8.46
N GLY A 161 -9.16 9.15 8.33
CA GLY A 161 -9.85 8.20 9.20
C GLY A 161 -11.33 8.00 8.88
N PHE A 162 -11.77 8.37 7.66
CA PHE A 162 -13.12 8.12 7.17
C PHE A 162 -13.27 6.66 6.71
N MET A 163 -13.35 5.74 7.68
CA MET A 163 -13.27 4.29 7.43
C MET A 163 -14.40 3.76 6.54
N ASP A 164 -15.63 4.25 6.70
CA ASP A 164 -16.78 3.80 5.90
C ASP A 164 -16.59 4.18 4.42
N THR A 165 -16.21 5.44 4.15
CA THR A 165 -15.85 5.91 2.81
C THR A 165 -14.66 5.14 2.25
N ALA A 166 -13.63 4.90 3.06
CA ALA A 166 -12.45 4.15 2.63
C ALA A 166 -12.78 2.71 2.23
N TRP A 167 -13.70 2.03 2.95
CA TRP A 167 -14.16 0.69 2.59
C TRP A 167 -14.89 0.67 1.25
N GLU A 168 -15.78 1.62 1.01
CA GLU A 168 -16.52 1.71 -0.26
C GLU A 168 -15.57 2.03 -1.43
N LEU A 169 -14.62 2.95 -1.23
CA LEU A 169 -13.59 3.24 -2.23
C LEU A 169 -12.70 2.02 -2.50
N LEU A 170 -12.30 1.27 -1.46
CA LEU A 170 -11.48 0.07 -1.60
C LEU A 170 -12.20 -1.00 -2.45
N LYS A 171 -13.50 -1.21 -2.24
CA LYS A 171 -14.31 -2.17 -3.03
C LYS A 171 -14.36 -1.81 -4.52
N ALA A 172 -14.22 -0.53 -4.87
CA ALA A 172 -14.20 -0.08 -6.26
C ALA A 172 -12.84 -0.26 -6.94
N VAL A 173 -11.76 -0.53 -6.19
CA VAL A 173 -10.42 -0.73 -6.74
C VAL A 173 -10.32 -2.11 -7.41
N THR A 174 -9.77 -2.16 -8.63
CA THR A 174 -9.73 -3.40 -9.42
C THR A 174 -8.61 -4.36 -9.03
N ASN A 175 -7.44 -3.83 -8.63
CA ASN A 175 -6.25 -4.62 -8.33
C ASN A 175 -5.82 -4.42 -6.87
N ILE A 176 -6.63 -4.93 -5.96
CA ILE A 176 -6.44 -4.75 -4.52
C ILE A 176 -5.25 -5.59 -4.05
N ARG A 177 -4.31 -4.94 -3.35
CA ARG A 177 -3.13 -5.59 -2.76
C ARG A 177 -3.28 -5.67 -1.25
N PRO A 178 -2.60 -6.64 -0.59
CA PRO A 178 -2.67 -6.83 0.87
C PRO A 178 -2.42 -5.55 1.69
N HIS A 179 -1.45 -4.74 1.25
CA HIS A 179 -1.08 -3.52 1.98
C HIS A 179 -2.18 -2.46 2.06
N TYR A 180 -3.20 -2.49 1.19
CA TYR A 180 -4.35 -1.60 1.33
C TYR A 180 -5.17 -1.87 2.59
N PHE A 181 -5.10 -3.09 3.14
CA PHE A 181 -5.77 -3.46 4.38
C PHE A 181 -5.01 -3.04 5.63
N TRP A 182 -3.72 -2.67 5.55
CA TRP A 182 -2.91 -2.38 6.73
C TRP A 182 -3.47 -1.23 7.59
N PRO A 183 -3.92 -0.10 7.03
CA PRO A 183 -4.53 0.94 7.84
C PRO A 183 -5.85 0.49 8.49
N PHE A 184 -6.63 -0.36 7.83
CA PHE A 184 -7.86 -0.95 8.40
C PHE A 184 -7.52 -1.89 9.56
N LEU A 185 -6.52 -2.76 9.41
CA LEU A 185 -6.05 -3.67 10.45
C LEU A 185 -5.56 -2.90 11.68
N LEU A 186 -4.75 -1.85 11.48
CA LEU A 186 -4.26 -0.99 12.57
C LEU A 186 -5.37 -0.22 13.28
N ARG A 187 -6.40 0.22 12.53
CA ARG A 187 -7.55 0.91 13.13
C ARG A 187 -8.39 -0.07 13.94
N ALA A 188 -8.73 -1.22 13.35
CA ALA A 188 -9.55 -2.24 13.99
C ALA A 188 -8.86 -2.85 15.23
N SER A 189 -7.53 -2.98 15.21
CA SER A 189 -6.77 -3.44 16.38
C SER A 189 -6.84 -2.47 17.56
N LYS A 190 -6.88 -1.16 17.30
CA LYS A 190 -7.06 -0.14 18.35
C LYS A 190 -8.48 -0.15 18.92
N GLU A 191 -9.49 -0.39 18.09
CA GLU A 191 -10.89 -0.34 18.50
C GLU A 191 -11.37 -1.61 19.21
N ARG A 192 -10.99 -2.79 18.68
CA ARG A 192 -11.52 -4.09 19.13
C ARG A 192 -10.46 -5.18 19.29
N ARG A 193 -9.16 -4.80 19.31
CA ARG A 193 -8.02 -5.74 19.43
C ARG A 193 -8.14 -6.89 18.43
N GLU A 194 -7.95 -8.12 18.90
CA GLU A 194 -8.01 -9.34 18.09
C GLU A 194 -9.32 -9.45 17.30
N ILE A 195 -10.48 -9.20 17.93
CA ILE A 195 -11.78 -9.35 17.27
C ILE A 195 -11.88 -8.41 16.05
N GLY A 196 -11.39 -7.18 16.18
CA GLY A 196 -11.37 -6.21 15.09
C GLY A 196 -10.47 -6.66 13.94
N VAL A 197 -9.26 -7.10 14.27
CA VAL A 197 -8.28 -7.58 13.29
C VAL A 197 -8.79 -8.78 12.52
N LEU A 198 -9.36 -9.78 13.22
CA LEU A 198 -9.91 -10.96 12.58
C LEU A 198 -11.11 -10.62 11.69
N GLY A 199 -11.93 -9.64 12.06
CA GLY A 199 -13.02 -9.14 11.21
C GLY A 199 -12.52 -8.50 9.92
N VAL A 200 -11.49 -7.65 9.98
CA VAL A 200 -10.89 -7.06 8.77
C VAL A 200 -10.23 -8.12 7.89
N LEU A 201 -9.56 -9.10 8.51
CA LEU A 201 -8.96 -10.22 7.81
C LEU A 201 -10.02 -11.08 7.11
N GLU A 202 -11.17 -11.30 7.73
CA GLU A 202 -12.30 -12.01 7.11
C GLU A 202 -12.82 -11.25 5.87
N GLU A 203 -13.02 -9.94 5.97
CA GLU A 203 -13.43 -9.10 4.82
C GLU A 203 -12.38 -9.11 3.70
N MET A 204 -11.10 -9.03 4.05
CA MET A 204 -10.00 -9.15 3.10
C MET A 204 -10.08 -10.47 2.29
N LEU A 205 -10.37 -11.58 2.96
CA LEU A 205 -10.54 -12.88 2.31
C LEU A 205 -11.82 -12.97 1.48
N LYS A 206 -12.94 -12.37 1.93
CA LYS A 206 -14.18 -12.26 1.14
C LYS A 206 -13.97 -11.48 -0.15
N MET A 207 -13.07 -10.50 -0.13
CA MET A 207 -12.65 -9.74 -1.31
C MET A 207 -11.63 -10.49 -2.18
N ASN A 208 -11.38 -11.78 -1.93
CA ASN A 208 -10.40 -12.63 -2.61
C ASN A 208 -8.96 -12.11 -2.52
N VAL A 209 -8.63 -11.33 -1.49
CA VAL A 209 -7.26 -10.86 -1.25
C VAL A 209 -6.63 -11.75 -0.18
N ARG A 210 -5.56 -12.46 -0.53
CA ARG A 210 -4.81 -13.28 0.44
C ARG A 210 -3.75 -12.43 1.14
N PRO A 211 -3.65 -12.48 2.48
CA PRO A 211 -2.59 -11.77 3.19
C PRO A 211 -1.24 -12.42 2.90
N ASP A 212 -0.20 -11.59 2.78
CA ASP A 212 1.17 -12.06 2.75
C ASP A 212 1.72 -12.29 4.16
N GLY A 213 2.94 -12.85 4.25
CA GLY A 213 3.59 -13.15 5.53
C GLY A 213 3.77 -11.91 6.42
N ASP A 214 4.12 -10.77 5.82
CA ASP A 214 4.29 -9.51 6.54
C ASP A 214 2.94 -8.98 7.07
N THR A 215 1.88 -9.06 6.27
CA THR A 215 0.52 -8.69 6.68
C THR A 215 0.09 -9.54 7.88
N LEU A 216 0.26 -10.86 7.79
CA LEU A 216 -0.09 -11.77 8.89
C LEU A 216 0.75 -11.49 10.13
N GLU A 217 2.07 -11.36 10.00
CA GLU A 217 2.96 -11.22 11.15
C GLU A 217 2.77 -9.88 11.87
N TYR A 218 2.84 -8.77 11.13
CA TYR A 218 2.92 -7.43 11.73
C TYR A 218 1.56 -6.78 11.97
N TYR A 219 0.54 -7.14 11.18
CA TYR A 219 -0.77 -6.47 11.23
C TYR A 219 -1.88 -7.37 11.75
N CYS A 220 -1.68 -8.69 11.79
CA CYS A 220 -2.67 -9.62 12.34
C CYS A 220 -2.20 -10.26 13.65
N ILE A 221 -1.22 -11.16 13.58
CA ILE A 221 -0.76 -12.02 14.68
C ILE A 221 -0.27 -11.18 15.87
N HIS A 222 0.40 -10.05 15.61
CA HIS A 222 0.87 -9.13 16.66
C HIS A 222 -0.24 -8.68 17.64
N PHE A 223 -1.50 -8.64 17.18
CA PHE A 223 -2.64 -8.20 17.99
C PHE A 223 -3.52 -9.34 18.50
N CYS A 224 -3.16 -10.59 18.20
CA CYS A 224 -3.90 -11.78 18.62
C CYS A 224 -3.33 -12.38 19.90
N ASP A 225 -4.17 -13.12 20.64
CA ASP A 225 -3.68 -13.97 21.72
C ASP A 225 -2.81 -15.11 21.17
N THR A 226 -1.58 -15.19 21.67
CA THR A 226 -0.54 -16.14 21.27
C THR A 226 -0.03 -16.98 22.44
N GLU A 227 -0.73 -17.00 23.59
CA GLU A 227 -0.43 -17.92 24.70
C GLU A 227 -0.61 -19.37 24.29
N ASP A 228 -1.64 -19.65 23.47
CA ASP A 228 -1.80 -20.93 22.77
C ASP A 228 -1.75 -20.71 21.24
N PRO A 229 -0.55 -20.81 20.63
CA PRO A 229 -0.38 -20.62 19.19
C PRO A 229 -1.12 -21.65 18.34
N HIS A 230 -1.35 -22.86 18.85
CA HIS A 230 -2.12 -23.88 18.15
C HIS A 230 -3.58 -23.45 18.03
N GLN A 231 -4.18 -22.95 19.11
CA GLN A 231 -5.53 -22.39 19.06
C GLN A 231 -5.64 -21.19 18.11
N LEU A 232 -4.65 -20.30 18.10
CA LEU A 232 -4.62 -19.20 17.12
C LEU A 232 -4.56 -19.72 15.67
N LEU A 233 -3.71 -20.70 15.39
CA LEU A 233 -3.61 -21.31 14.06
C LEU A 233 -4.95 -21.92 13.62
N VAL A 234 -5.63 -22.66 14.51
CA VAL A 234 -6.96 -23.23 14.22
C VAL A 234 -7.99 -22.14 13.95
N ARG A 235 -7.99 -21.03 14.70
CA ARG A 235 -8.89 -19.89 14.45
C ARG A 235 -8.65 -19.27 13.08
N LEU A 236 -7.39 -19.00 12.73
CA LEU A 236 -7.02 -18.44 11.43
C LEU A 236 -7.33 -19.41 10.27
N HIS A 237 -7.17 -20.73 10.50
CA HIS A 237 -7.53 -21.74 9.51
C HIS A 237 -9.04 -21.77 9.23
N LYS A 238 -9.87 -21.62 10.27
CA LYS A 238 -11.34 -21.53 10.13
C LYS A 238 -11.81 -20.31 9.34
N LEU A 239 -11.01 -19.22 9.30
CA LEU A 239 -11.30 -18.07 8.45
C LEU A 239 -11.00 -18.33 6.96
N GLY A 240 -10.37 -19.46 6.62
CA GLY A 240 -10.09 -19.87 5.25
C GLY A 240 -8.63 -19.67 4.81
N LEU A 241 -7.71 -19.42 5.74
CA LEU A 241 -6.26 -19.47 5.50
C LEU A 241 -5.75 -20.90 5.60
N THR A 242 -4.73 -21.24 4.82
CA THR A 242 -4.05 -22.54 4.92
C THR A 242 -3.03 -22.55 6.04
N VAL A 243 -2.74 -23.74 6.59
CA VAL A 243 -1.67 -23.92 7.59
C VAL A 243 -0.33 -23.37 7.08
N ARG A 244 -0.04 -23.52 5.78
CA ARG A 244 1.21 -23.03 5.16
C ARG A 244 1.32 -21.52 5.20
N GLU A 245 0.23 -20.80 4.95
CA GLU A 245 0.21 -19.33 5.01
C GLU A 245 0.41 -18.83 6.44
N ILE A 246 -0.13 -19.54 7.44
CA ILE A 246 -0.12 -19.12 8.85
C ILE A 246 1.19 -19.48 9.57
N LEU A 247 1.72 -20.69 9.32
CA LEU A 247 2.77 -21.27 10.17
C LEU A 247 4.06 -20.44 10.14
N THR A 248 4.52 -20.02 8.97
CA THR A 248 5.75 -19.22 8.81
C THR A 248 5.68 -17.90 9.59
N PRO A 249 4.68 -17.01 9.38
CA PRO A 249 4.61 -15.75 10.11
C PRO A 249 4.38 -15.95 11.62
N LEU A 250 3.63 -16.98 12.02
CA LEU A 250 3.43 -17.30 13.45
C LEU A 250 4.71 -17.76 14.14
N VAL A 251 5.49 -18.65 13.51
CA VAL A 251 6.79 -19.09 14.02
C VAL A 251 7.78 -17.93 14.07
N SER A 252 7.83 -17.10 13.02
CA SER A 252 8.65 -15.88 12.99
C SER A 252 8.31 -14.94 14.16
N PHE A 253 7.01 -14.71 14.41
CA PHE A 253 6.54 -13.89 15.52
C PHE A 253 6.95 -14.44 16.90
N LEU A 254 6.76 -15.75 17.13
CA LEU A 254 7.12 -16.39 18.40
C LEU A 254 8.62 -16.31 18.70
N ILE A 255 9.46 -16.48 17.66
CA ILE A 255 10.91 -16.29 17.77
C ILE A 255 11.25 -14.84 18.15
N LYS A 256 10.57 -13.84 17.57
CA LYS A 256 10.76 -12.42 17.95
C LYS A 256 10.39 -12.15 19.42
N GLN A 257 9.43 -12.89 19.95
CA GLN A 257 9.02 -12.80 21.36
C GLN A 257 9.88 -13.66 22.31
N SER A 258 10.98 -14.24 21.83
CA SER A 258 11.82 -15.18 22.60
C SER A 258 11.10 -16.43 23.12
N ARG A 259 9.96 -16.80 22.52
CA ARG A 259 9.16 -17.99 22.87
C ARG A 259 9.42 -19.13 21.88
N ILE A 260 10.67 -19.54 21.79
CA ILE A 260 11.14 -20.54 20.81
C ILE A 260 10.53 -21.92 21.06
N ASP A 261 10.30 -22.29 22.31
CA ASP A 261 9.72 -23.59 22.68
C ASP A 261 8.32 -23.78 22.08
N LEU A 262 7.50 -22.72 22.10
CA LEU A 262 6.17 -22.72 21.48
C LEU A 262 6.25 -22.83 19.95
N ALA A 263 7.22 -22.17 19.33
CA ALA A 263 7.45 -22.28 17.88
C ALA A 263 7.86 -23.71 17.48
N VAL A 264 8.69 -24.38 18.29
CA VAL A 264 9.11 -25.77 18.08
C VAL A 264 7.94 -26.73 18.23
N ASN A 265 7.09 -26.54 19.24
CA ASN A 265 5.87 -27.34 19.40
C ASN A 265 4.98 -27.29 18.16
N LEU A 266 4.80 -26.11 17.55
CA LEU A 266 4.09 -25.98 16.28
C LEU A 266 4.79 -26.71 15.12
N CYS A 267 6.13 -26.63 15.04
CA CYS A 267 6.91 -27.31 14.01
C CYS A 267 6.81 -28.84 14.10
N HIS A 268 6.63 -29.39 15.30
CA HIS A 268 6.37 -30.82 15.49
C HIS A 268 4.95 -31.23 15.11
N GLN A 269 3.96 -30.37 15.40
CA GLN A 269 2.55 -30.65 15.10
C GLN A 269 2.23 -30.58 13.60
N TYR A 270 2.92 -29.69 12.87
CA TYR A 270 2.62 -29.42 11.47
C TYR A 270 3.81 -29.74 10.57
N ASP A 271 3.59 -30.64 9.61
CA ASP A 271 4.62 -31.00 8.63
C ASP A 271 4.61 -30.07 7.41
N VAL A 272 5.01 -28.83 7.63
CA VAL A 272 5.07 -27.80 6.58
C VAL A 272 6.44 -27.10 6.61
N ALA A 273 7.04 -26.92 5.43
CA ALA A 273 8.27 -26.16 5.27
C ALA A 273 8.08 -24.68 5.64
N LEU A 274 9.06 -24.12 6.33
CA LEU A 274 9.06 -22.72 6.75
C LEU A 274 9.83 -21.86 5.74
N SER A 275 9.35 -20.64 5.50
CA SER A 275 10.08 -19.75 4.60
C SER A 275 11.36 -19.22 5.25
N ALA A 276 12.51 -19.53 4.65
CA ALA A 276 13.81 -19.07 5.14
C ALA A 276 13.92 -17.53 5.14
N HIS A 277 13.38 -16.88 4.11
CA HIS A 277 13.40 -15.42 3.98
C HIS A 277 12.69 -14.70 5.13
N HIS A 278 11.61 -15.27 5.67
CA HIS A 278 10.86 -14.65 6.78
C HIS A 278 11.42 -15.04 8.15
N VAL A 279 11.81 -16.30 8.36
CA VAL A 279 12.21 -16.80 9.69
C VAL A 279 13.66 -16.46 10.04
N LEU A 280 14.60 -16.52 9.08
CA LEU A 280 16.02 -16.28 9.36
C LEU A 280 16.32 -14.90 9.95
N PRO A 281 15.76 -13.79 9.43
CA PRO A 281 15.98 -12.48 10.04
C PRO A 281 15.55 -12.43 11.50
N SER A 282 14.41 -13.04 11.82
CA SER A 282 13.84 -13.13 13.16
C SER A 282 14.72 -13.94 14.10
N LEU A 283 15.17 -15.12 13.66
CA LEU A 283 16.06 -16.01 14.42
C LEU A 283 17.41 -15.36 14.69
N LEU A 284 18.00 -14.73 13.68
CA LEU A 284 19.33 -14.12 13.80
C LEU A 284 19.31 -12.85 14.65
N LYS A 285 18.27 -12.01 14.53
CA LYS A 285 18.14 -10.79 15.32
C LYS A 285 17.94 -11.10 16.80
N ASN A 286 17.12 -12.11 17.12
CA ASN A 286 16.79 -12.50 18.50
C ASN A 286 17.60 -13.69 18.99
N TRP A 287 18.79 -13.92 18.40
CA TRP A 287 19.64 -15.03 18.76
C TRP A 287 20.07 -14.96 20.24
N ASN A 288 19.87 -16.05 20.97
CA ASN A 288 20.25 -16.17 22.37
C ASN A 288 21.02 -17.47 22.60
N PHE A 289 22.25 -17.35 23.11
CA PHE A 289 23.13 -18.47 23.42
C PHE A 289 22.69 -19.30 24.64
N LYS A 290 21.58 -18.95 25.29
CA LYS A 290 20.96 -19.73 26.37
C LYS A 290 19.77 -20.59 25.91
N THR A 291 19.30 -20.40 24.68
CA THR A 291 18.20 -21.19 24.11
C THR A 291 18.64 -22.63 23.90
N ASP A 292 17.77 -23.61 24.10
CA ASP A 292 18.11 -25.01 23.79
C ASP A 292 18.52 -25.17 22.32
N VAL A 293 19.69 -25.80 22.11
CA VAL A 293 20.24 -26.10 20.78
C VAL A 293 19.28 -26.98 19.98
N ASN A 294 18.64 -27.96 20.61
CA ASN A 294 17.72 -28.87 19.93
C ASN A 294 16.52 -28.11 19.33
N ASN A 295 16.03 -27.11 20.05
CA ASN A 295 14.94 -26.27 19.60
C ASN A 295 15.31 -25.46 18.35
N ILE A 296 16.55 -24.97 18.29
CA ILE A 296 17.09 -24.29 17.11
C ILE A 296 17.20 -25.27 15.93
N VAL A 297 17.71 -26.47 16.17
CA VAL A 297 17.88 -27.49 15.12
C VAL A 297 16.54 -27.90 14.51
N VAL A 298 15.48 -28.06 15.32
CA VAL A 298 14.13 -28.36 14.80
C VAL A 298 13.64 -27.27 13.84
N ILE A 299 13.84 -25.99 14.18
CA ILE A 299 13.47 -24.87 13.29
C ILE A 299 14.32 -24.91 12.02
N LEU A 300 15.64 -25.09 12.15
CA LEU A 300 16.55 -25.14 11.00
C LEU A 300 16.20 -26.27 10.03
N LYS A 301 15.81 -27.45 10.51
CA LYS A 301 15.33 -28.57 9.68
C LYS A 301 14.17 -28.18 8.79
N LYS A 302 13.21 -27.41 9.32
CA LYS A 302 12.04 -26.97 8.57
C LYS A 302 12.38 -25.88 7.53
N LEU A 303 13.51 -25.19 7.66
CA LEU A 303 13.99 -24.19 6.69
C LEU A 303 14.79 -24.83 5.54
N ILE A 304 15.47 -25.95 5.75
CA ILE A 304 16.28 -26.63 4.72
C ILE A 304 15.43 -26.99 3.50
N VAL A 305 14.19 -27.39 3.73
CA VAL A 305 13.24 -27.76 2.66
C VAL A 305 12.96 -26.59 1.71
N ASP A 306 13.00 -25.35 2.22
CA ASP A 306 12.71 -24.14 1.44
C ASP A 306 13.98 -23.46 0.92
N ALA A 307 15.11 -23.57 1.62
CA ALA A 307 16.37 -22.95 1.23
C ALA A 307 17.59 -23.82 1.59
N HIS A 308 18.34 -24.20 0.56
CA HIS A 308 19.51 -25.09 0.66
C HIS A 308 20.69 -24.47 1.44
N ASP A 309 20.65 -23.17 1.77
CA ASP A 309 21.75 -22.45 2.43
C ASP A 309 21.36 -21.74 3.75
N ALA A 310 20.13 -21.96 4.25
CA ALA A 310 19.65 -21.29 5.46
C ALA A 310 20.53 -21.60 6.69
N VAL A 311 20.92 -22.87 6.83
CA VAL A 311 21.76 -23.36 7.94
C VAL A 311 23.15 -22.71 7.88
N SER A 312 23.76 -22.69 6.70
CA SER A 312 25.08 -22.08 6.48
C SER A 312 25.10 -20.60 6.88
N GLN A 313 24.07 -19.83 6.51
CA GLN A 313 23.95 -18.42 6.88
C GLN A 313 23.85 -18.22 8.40
N VAL A 314 23.13 -19.12 9.08
CA VAL A 314 23.02 -19.09 10.55
C VAL A 314 24.39 -19.35 11.17
N LEU A 315 25.07 -20.42 10.76
CA LEU A 315 26.37 -20.79 11.31
C LEU A 315 27.42 -19.67 11.16
N VAL A 316 27.49 -19.02 9.99
CA VAL A 316 28.42 -17.90 9.77
C VAL A 316 28.08 -16.69 10.65
N LYS A 317 26.81 -16.30 10.69
CA LYS A 317 26.39 -15.11 11.46
C LYS A 317 26.49 -15.32 12.96
N VAL A 318 26.23 -16.53 13.45
CA VAL A 318 26.35 -16.87 14.87
C VAL A 318 27.81 -16.92 15.28
N LEU A 319 28.71 -17.51 14.47
CA LEU A 319 30.15 -17.52 14.76
C LEU A 319 30.72 -16.11 14.95
N LYS A 320 30.27 -15.14 14.14
CA LYS A 320 30.65 -13.73 14.26
C LYS A 320 30.20 -13.11 15.59
N LYS A 321 29.14 -13.64 16.23
CA LYS A 321 28.63 -13.20 17.54
C LYS A 321 29.31 -13.89 18.73
N CYS A 322 30.06 -14.98 18.50
CA CYS A 322 30.75 -15.72 19.57
C CYS A 322 32.01 -14.97 20.03
N ASN A 323 31.96 -14.34 21.20
CA ASN A 323 33.07 -13.57 21.78
C ASN A 323 33.55 -14.13 23.13
N SER A 324 32.97 -15.24 23.60
CA SER A 324 33.34 -15.89 24.86
C SER A 324 33.43 -17.40 24.70
N LEU A 325 34.13 -18.05 25.62
CA LEU A 325 34.34 -19.49 25.61
C LEU A 325 33.02 -20.26 25.78
N ASP A 326 32.07 -19.75 26.55
CA ASP A 326 30.75 -20.39 26.71
C ASP A 326 29.88 -20.29 25.45
N GLN A 327 29.99 -19.20 24.68
CA GLN A 327 29.33 -19.09 23.38
C GLN A 327 29.97 -20.02 22.32
N LEU A 328 31.27 -20.26 22.42
CA LEU A 328 31.96 -21.26 21.58
C LEU A 328 31.54 -22.68 21.96
N LYS A 329 31.34 -23.00 23.26
CA LYS A 329 30.75 -24.28 23.68
C LYS A 329 29.34 -24.46 23.13
N PHE A 330 28.51 -23.41 23.19
CA PHE A 330 27.18 -23.43 22.58
C PHE A 330 27.25 -23.69 21.08
N TYR A 331 28.15 -23.00 20.37
CA TYR A 331 28.36 -23.20 18.94
C TYR A 331 28.80 -24.63 18.62
N LEU A 332 29.70 -25.20 19.42
CA LEU A 332 30.11 -26.60 19.30
C LEU A 332 28.89 -27.54 19.46
N GLN A 333 28.07 -27.34 20.48
CA GLN A 333 26.84 -28.13 20.68
C GLN A 333 25.89 -28.01 19.49
N LEU A 334 25.73 -26.82 18.91
CA LEU A 334 24.94 -26.60 17.70
C LEU A 334 25.46 -27.39 16.51
N VAL A 335 26.77 -27.31 16.23
CA VAL A 335 27.40 -28.07 15.14
C VAL A 335 27.27 -29.58 15.36
N GLN A 336 27.47 -30.06 16.59
CA GLN A 336 27.28 -31.47 16.94
C GLN A 336 25.83 -31.91 16.71
N ALA A 337 24.84 -31.13 17.14
CA ALA A 337 23.43 -31.44 16.97
C ALA A 337 23.01 -31.44 15.49
N LEU A 338 23.52 -30.51 14.68
CA LEU A 338 23.30 -30.52 13.23
C LEU A 338 23.86 -31.78 12.57
N LYS A 339 25.05 -32.22 12.98
CA LYS A 339 25.68 -33.43 12.47
C LYS A 339 24.90 -34.70 12.87
N LEU A 340 24.46 -34.79 14.12
CA LEU A 340 23.63 -35.91 14.59
C LEU A 340 22.36 -36.06 13.75
N GLU A 341 21.81 -34.93 13.34
CA GLU A 341 20.60 -34.86 12.53
C GLU A 341 20.85 -34.93 11.02
N LYS A 342 22.09 -35.21 10.60
CA LYS A 342 22.53 -35.37 9.20
C LYS A 342 22.16 -34.16 8.33
N ILE A 343 22.35 -32.96 8.89
CA ILE A 343 22.15 -31.71 8.18
C ILE A 343 23.48 -31.28 7.58
N ASP A 344 23.58 -31.30 6.26
CA ASP A 344 24.81 -30.92 5.56
C ASP A 344 25.00 -29.39 5.51
N ILE A 345 26.26 -28.98 5.37
CA ILE A 345 26.67 -27.58 5.24
C ILE A 345 27.32 -27.40 3.87
N ASN A 346 27.05 -26.28 3.23
CA ASN A 346 27.70 -25.92 1.98
C ASN A 346 29.23 -25.90 2.14
N PRO A 347 30.01 -26.63 1.31
CA PRO A 347 31.46 -26.74 1.45
C PRO A 347 32.19 -25.39 1.34
N THR A 348 31.71 -24.47 0.51
CA THR A 348 32.27 -23.11 0.40
C THR A 348 32.09 -22.31 1.69
N VAL A 349 30.97 -22.54 2.38
CA VAL A 349 30.68 -21.88 3.66
C VAL A 349 31.43 -22.55 4.79
N ALA A 350 31.62 -23.87 4.76
CA ALA A 350 32.48 -24.59 5.70
C ALA A 350 33.89 -23.99 5.71
N GLU A 351 34.49 -23.72 4.55
CA GLU A 351 35.79 -23.04 4.46
C GLU A 351 35.76 -21.61 5.04
N HIS A 352 34.70 -20.85 4.80
CA HIS A 352 34.52 -19.52 5.40
C HIS A 352 34.42 -19.58 6.93
N ILE A 353 33.73 -20.58 7.48
CA ILE A 353 33.62 -20.80 8.93
C ILE A 353 35.00 -21.17 9.50
N LEU A 354 35.75 -22.06 8.85
CA LEU A 354 37.12 -22.43 9.25
C LEU A 354 38.05 -21.21 9.29
N ASN A 355 38.00 -20.33 8.29
CA ASN A 355 38.78 -19.10 8.28
C ASN A 355 38.36 -18.14 9.41
N GLY A 356 37.06 -18.07 9.72
CA GLY A 356 36.56 -17.30 10.86
C GLY A 356 37.00 -17.86 12.22
N LEU A 357 37.13 -19.18 12.37
CA LEU A 357 37.61 -19.82 13.60
C LEU A 357 39.11 -19.54 13.82
N ARG A 358 39.92 -19.59 12.76
CA ARG A 358 41.37 -19.30 12.80
C ARG A 358 41.70 -17.88 13.25
N SER A 359 40.77 -16.93 13.09
CA SER A 359 40.93 -15.55 13.57
C SER A 359 40.69 -15.36 15.08
N LYS A 360 40.20 -16.39 15.80
CA LYS A 360 39.93 -16.34 17.24
C LYS A 360 41.10 -16.94 18.04
N GLU A 361 41.18 -16.59 19.33
CA GLU A 361 42.23 -17.10 20.21
C GLU A 361 42.20 -18.63 20.30
N PRO A 362 43.34 -19.32 20.11
CA PRO A 362 43.39 -20.78 20.02
C PRO A 362 42.95 -21.44 21.32
N SER A 363 41.98 -22.36 21.22
CA SER A 363 41.46 -23.13 22.34
C SER A 363 41.16 -24.57 21.91
N PRO A 364 41.12 -25.55 22.85
CA PRO A 364 40.79 -26.94 22.51
C PRO A 364 39.40 -27.08 21.86
N ILE A 365 38.44 -26.24 22.27
CA ILE A 365 37.08 -26.19 21.73
C ILE A 365 37.11 -25.79 20.25
N LEU A 366 37.94 -24.83 19.84
CA LEU A 366 38.05 -24.43 18.44
C LEU A 366 38.56 -25.58 17.56
N LYS A 367 39.56 -26.34 18.02
CA LYS A 367 40.07 -27.51 17.30
C LYS A 367 39.00 -28.59 17.11
N GLU A 368 38.15 -28.77 18.10
CA GLU A 368 37.02 -29.70 18.02
C GLU A 368 35.96 -29.22 17.01
N ILE A 369 35.60 -27.94 17.04
CA ILE A 369 34.69 -27.34 16.05
C ILE A 369 35.26 -27.48 14.63
N GLU A 370 36.55 -27.17 14.42
CA GLU A 370 37.23 -27.32 13.14
C GLU A 370 37.18 -28.77 12.64
N SER A 371 37.47 -29.74 13.52
CA SER A 371 37.41 -31.17 13.18
C SER A 371 36.00 -31.59 12.75
N LEU A 372 34.96 -31.12 13.45
CA LEU A 372 33.57 -31.43 13.11
C LEU A 372 33.15 -30.79 11.80
N ILE A 373 33.52 -29.54 11.53
CA ILE A 373 33.21 -28.85 10.27
C ILE A 373 33.83 -29.57 9.08
N CYS A 374 35.08 -30.03 9.20
CA CYS A 374 35.75 -30.82 8.16
C CYS A 374 35.08 -32.19 7.90
N GLN A 375 34.25 -32.67 8.82
CA GLN A 375 33.52 -33.94 8.70
C GLN A 375 32.11 -33.78 8.11
N PHE A 376 31.64 -32.57 7.81
CA PHE A 376 30.43 -32.41 7.01
C PHE A 376 30.79 -32.77 5.56
N GLU A 377 30.25 -33.88 5.07
CA GLU A 377 30.41 -34.29 3.68
C GLU A 377 29.59 -33.31 2.82
N GLY A 378 30.27 -32.41 2.12
CA GLY A 378 29.63 -31.73 1.02
C GLY A 378 29.35 -32.78 -0.05
N THR A 379 28.09 -33.04 -0.40
CA THR A 379 27.80 -33.48 -1.77
C THR A 379 28.33 -32.39 -2.67
N SER A 380 29.56 -32.57 -3.14
CA SER A 380 30.14 -31.79 -4.21
C SER A 380 29.10 -31.75 -5.30
N ILE A 381 28.73 -30.54 -5.71
CA ILE A 381 28.02 -30.31 -6.95
C ILE A 381 28.81 -31.08 -8.01
N GLU A 382 28.27 -32.22 -8.46
CA GLU A 382 28.57 -32.66 -9.80
C GLU A 382 28.13 -31.47 -10.65
N SER A 383 29.12 -30.74 -11.15
CA SER A 383 28.89 -29.81 -12.23
C SER A 383 28.17 -30.61 -13.29
N SER A 384 26.86 -30.41 -13.44
CA SER A 384 26.16 -30.83 -14.63
C SER A 384 26.74 -29.98 -15.75
N ALA A 385 27.88 -30.43 -16.29
CA ALA A 385 28.40 -30.01 -17.55
C ALA A 385 27.42 -30.52 -18.61
N ILE A 386 26.25 -29.89 -18.68
CA ILE A 386 25.53 -29.78 -19.93
C ILE A 386 26.26 -28.64 -20.64
N PRO A 387 27.08 -28.92 -21.67
CA PRO A 387 27.71 -27.86 -22.41
C PRO A 387 26.61 -27.03 -23.06
N HIS A 388 26.48 -25.77 -22.66
CA HIS A 388 25.72 -24.81 -23.45
C HIS A 388 26.32 -24.78 -24.86
N PRO A 389 25.51 -24.94 -25.93
CA PRO A 389 26.02 -24.78 -27.28
C PRO A 389 26.55 -23.36 -27.42
N VAL A 390 27.84 -23.26 -27.73
CA VAL A 390 28.50 -22.01 -28.09
C VAL A 390 27.80 -21.47 -29.32
N CYS A 391 27.04 -20.39 -29.17
CA CYS A 391 26.59 -19.58 -30.30
C CYS A 391 27.83 -19.11 -31.06
N SER A 392 28.08 -19.74 -32.20
CA SER A 392 29.03 -19.25 -33.20
C SER A 392 28.47 -17.95 -33.77
N PRO A 393 29.30 -16.92 -34.03
CA PRO A 393 28.82 -15.68 -34.61
C PRO A 393 28.42 -15.95 -36.06
N PHE A 394 27.10 -15.95 -36.32
CA PHE A 394 26.58 -15.94 -37.68
C PHE A 394 26.98 -14.62 -38.34
N SER A 395 27.99 -14.73 -39.22
CA SER A 395 28.28 -13.77 -40.27
C SER A 395 27.06 -13.68 -41.20
N MET A 396 26.19 -12.70 -41.00
CA MET A 396 25.26 -12.28 -42.04
C MET A 396 25.98 -11.32 -42.97
N ARG A 397 26.40 -11.88 -44.12
CA ARG A 397 26.67 -11.12 -45.34
C ARG A 397 25.39 -10.35 -45.71
N VAL A 398 25.47 -9.03 -45.67
CA VAL A 398 24.50 -8.16 -46.32
C VAL A 398 24.74 -8.26 -47.83
N SER A 399 23.91 -9.01 -48.53
CA SER A 399 23.79 -8.92 -49.99
C SER A 399 22.80 -7.80 -50.32
N GLN A 400 23.32 -6.76 -50.97
CA GLN A 400 22.54 -5.75 -51.68
C GLN A 400 21.74 -6.43 -52.81
N SER A 401 20.45 -6.08 -52.96
CA SER A 401 19.78 -5.87 -54.27
C SER A 401 18.28 -5.57 -54.11
N THR A 402 17.93 -4.32 -54.45
CA THR A 402 16.83 -3.89 -55.35
C THR A 402 15.50 -4.67 -55.31
N PHE A 403 14.40 -4.03 -54.89
CA PHE A 403 13.53 -3.13 -55.68
C PHE A 403 12.64 -2.31 -54.75
#